data_AF-A0A2E0JEQ8-F1
#
_entry.id   AF-A0A2E0JEQ8-F1
#
_cell.length_a   1.000
_cell.length_b   1.000
_cell.length_c   1.000
_cell.angle_alpha   90.00
_cell.angle_beta   90.00
_cell.angle_gamma   90.00
#
_symmetry.space_group_name_H-M   'P 1'
#
loop_
_entity.id
_entity.type
_entity.pdbx_description
1 polymer ?
#
loop_
_entity_poly.entity_id
_entity_poly.type
_entity_poly.pdbx_seq_one_letter_code
_entity_poly.pdbx_strand_id
1 'polypeptide(L)' 'MRLEFARLKQDHADFDAAINAMIATGCDPLRIQRMKKKKLALKDRLQELEDNIIPDIIA' A
#
# COMPACT_ATOMS: atom_id res chain seq x y z
N MET A 1 11.52 12.76 1.39
CA MET A 1 11.44 11.28 1.49
C MET A 1 10.56 10.79 2.64
N ARG A 2 10.77 11.19 3.90
CA ARG A 2 9.93 10.71 5.03
C ARG A 2 8.42 11.02 4.91
N LEU A 3 8.06 12.21 4.41
CA LEU A 3 6.65 12.59 4.17
C LEU A 3 5.99 11.75 3.06
N GLU A 4 6.72 11.45 1.99
CA GLU A 4 6.23 10.61 0.89
C GLU A 4 6.01 9.18 1.37
N PHE A 5 6.94 8.62 2.14
CA PHE A 5 6.80 7.31 2.77
C PHE A 5 5.58 7.24 3.70
N ALA A 6 5.40 8.24 4.57
CA ALA A 6 4.24 8.30 5.47
C ALA A 6 2.92 8.34 4.70
N ARG A 7 2.86 9.13 3.61
CA ARG A 7 1.69 9.19 2.73
C ARG A 7 1.42 7.85 2.04
N LEU A 8 2.43 7.24 1.43
CA LEU A 8 2.30 5.93 0.78
C LEU A 8 1.84 4.84 1.77
N LYS A 9 2.34 4.89 3.01
CA LYS A 9 1.93 3.98 4.08
C LYS A 9 0.47 4.16 4.47
N GLN A 10 0.01 5.41 4.55
CA GLN A 10 -1.41 5.72 4.78
C GLN A 10 -2.28 5.23 3.62
N ASP A 11 -1.90 5.54 2.39
CA ASP A 11 -2.64 5.10 1.19
C ASP A 11 -2.75 3.56 1.17
N HIS A 12 -1.68 2.84 1.48
CA HIS A 12 -1.69 1.37 1.56
C HIS A 12 -2.65 0.84 2.65
N ALA A 13 -2.73 1.51 3.80
CA ALA A 13 -3.67 1.15 4.87
C ALA A 13 -5.13 1.41 4.45
N ASP A 14 -5.39 2.51 3.76
CA ASP A 14 -6.71 2.86 3.24
C ASP A 14 -7.18 1.83 2.19
N PHE A 15 -6.26 1.36 1.33
CA PHE A 15 -6.56 0.27 0.39
C PHE A 15 -6.94 -1.02 1.12
N ASP A 16 -6.30 -1.35 2.24
CA ASP A 16 -6.64 -2.54 3.02
C ASP A 16 -8.03 -2.42 3.64
N ALA A 17 -8.33 -1.28 4.26
CA ALA A 17 -9.66 -0.99 4.80
C ALA A 17 -10.75 -1.08 3.72
N ALA A 18 -10.50 -0.52 2.53
CA ALA A 18 -11.42 -0.58 1.42
C ALA A 18 -11.63 -2.01 0.90
N ILE A 19 -10.56 -2.82 0.79
CA ILE A 19 -10.66 -4.23 0.39
C ILE A 19 -11.49 -5.03 1.40
N ASN A 20 -11.25 -4.83 2.70
CA ASN A 20 -12.00 -5.51 3.77
C ASN A 20 -13.48 -5.14 3.74
N ALA A 21 -13.80 -3.85 3.54
CA ALA A 21 -15.18 -3.40 3.36
C ALA A 21 -15.82 -4.04 2.11
N MET A 22 -15.12 -4.07 0.98
CA MET A 22 -15.62 -4.70 -0.25
C MET A 22 -15.90 -6.20 -0.08
N ILE A 23 -15.03 -6.91 0.67
CA ILE A 23 -15.25 -8.32 0.99
C ILE A 23 -16.49 -8.47 1.88
N ALA A 24 -16.61 -7.65 2.93
CA ALA A 24 -17.75 -7.69 3.85
C ALA A 24 -19.09 -7.40 3.15
N THR A 25 -19.10 -6.51 2.15
CA THR A 25 -20.31 -6.19 1.37
C THR A 25 -20.59 -7.18 0.23
N GLY A 26 -19.76 -8.21 0.03
CA GLY A 26 -19.91 -9.16 -1.08
C GLY A 26 -19.70 -8.54 -2.46
N CYS A 27 -18.74 -7.61 -2.58
CA CYS A 27 -18.43 -6.96 -3.85
C CYS A 27 -17.85 -7.97 -4.86
N ASP A 28 -17.93 -7.61 -6.14
CA ASP A 28 -17.43 -8.43 -7.24
C ASP A 28 -15.95 -8.86 -7.05
N PRO A 29 -15.61 -10.15 -7.22
CA PRO A 29 -14.25 -10.65 -7.03
C PRO A 29 -13.20 -10.00 -7.93
N LEU A 30 -13.54 -9.62 -9.16
CA LEU A 30 -12.61 -8.96 -10.08
C LEU A 30 -12.28 -7.54 -9.60
N ARG A 31 -13.27 -6.81 -9.05
CA ARG A 31 -13.02 -5.51 -8.40
C ARG A 31 -12.10 -5.65 -7.19
N ILE A 32 -12.32 -6.64 -6.34
CA ILE A 32 -11.45 -6.92 -5.19
C ILE A 32 -10.03 -7.25 -5.66
N GLN A 33 -9.87 -8.07 -6.70
CA GLN A 33 -8.57 -8.43 -7.26
C GLN A 33 -7.83 -7.22 -7.82
N ARG A 34 -8.53 -6.31 -8.52
CA ARG A 34 -7.95 -5.05 -9.00
C ARG A 34 -7.46 -4.16 -7.85
N MET A 35 -8.22 -4.07 -6.77
CA MET A 35 -7.81 -3.32 -5.56
C MET A 35 -6.58 -3.93 -4.90
N LYS A 36 -6.54 -5.27 -4.76
CA LYS A 36 -5.36 -5.99 -4.26
C LYS A 36 -4.12 -5.74 -5.12
N LYS A 37 -4.26 -5.71 -6.45
CA LYS A 37 -3.16 -5.39 -7.37
C LYS A 37 -2.64 -3.96 -7.16
N LYS A 38 -3.51 -2.98 -6.97
CA LYS A 38 -3.12 -1.60 -6.64
C LYS A 38 -2.40 -1.52 -5.29
N LYS A 39 -2.91 -2.22 -4.28
CA LYS A 39 -2.28 -2.32 -2.95
C LYS A 39 -0.87 -2.91 -3.05
N LEU A 40 -0.68 -3.96 -3.86
CA LEU A 40 0.63 -4.58 -4.08
C LEU A 40 1.64 -3.58 -4.66
N ALA A 41 1.25 -2.82 -5.69
CA ALA A 41 2.14 -1.81 -6.28
C ALA A 41 2.54 -0.70 -5.28
N LEU A 42 1.65 -0.32 -4.35
CA LEU A 42 1.99 0.62 -3.27
C LEU A 42 2.95 -0.01 -2.27
N LYS A 43 2.80 -1.30 -1.96
CA LYS A 43 3.72 -2.04 -1.10
C LYS A 43 5.12 -2.10 -1.73
N ASP A 44 5.21 -2.42 -3.02
CA ASP A 44 6.49 -2.50 -3.73
C ASP A 44 7.20 -1.14 -3.71
N ARG A 45 6.46 -0.05 -3.96
CA ARG A 45 7.01 1.32 -3.89
C ARG A 45 7.37 1.75 -2.45
N LEU A 46 6.63 1.30 -1.45
CA LEU A 46 6.99 1.51 -0.04
C LEU A 46 8.33 0.85 0.28
N GLN A 47 8.53 -0.37 -0.19
CA GLN A 47 9.76 -1.13 0.03
C GLN A 47 10.95 -0.44 -0.66
N GLU A 48 10.78 0.03 -1.89
CA GLU A 48 11.80 0.83 -2.57
C GLU A 48 12.14 2.13 -1.80
N LEU A 49 11.14 2.86 -1.29
CA LEU A 49 11.40 4.06 -0.49
C LEU A 49 12.06 3.73 0.85
N GLU A 50 11.65 2.65 1.51
CA GLU A 50 12.22 2.16 2.76
C GLU A 50 13.70 1.82 2.57
N ASP A 51 14.01 1.09 1.50
CA ASP A 51 15.37 0.75 1.08
C ASP A 51 16.21 1.95 0.63
N ASN A 52 15.62 3.13 0.42
CA ASN A 52 16.35 4.38 0.17
C ASN A 52 16.47 5.26 1.43
N ILE A 53 15.54 5.14 2.38
CA ILE A 53 15.56 5.88 3.65
C ILE A 53 16.47 5.18 4.68
N ILE A 54 16.47 3.85 4.74
CA ILE A 54 17.29 3.05 5.64
C ILE A 54 18.80 3.11 5.32
N PRO A 55 19.30 3.06 4.06
CA PRO A 55 20.75 3.15 3.81
C PRO A 55 21.35 4.46 4.33
N ASP A 56 20.58 5.55 4.37
CA ASP A 56 21.00 6.86 4.88
C ASP A 56 21.15 6.91 6.43
N ILE A 57 20.74 5.85 7.14
CA ILE A 57 20.85 5.74 8.62
C ILE A 57 22.05 4.86 9.03
N ILE A 58 22.62 4.09 8.09
CA ILE A 58 23.70 3.12 8.36
C ILE A 58 25.00 3.45 7.57
N ALA A 59 25.06 4.60 6.90
CA ALA A 59 26.24 5.11 6.20
C ALA A 59 27.13 5.98 7.09
#